data_AF-A0A948D638-F1
#
_entry.id   AF-A0A948D638-F1
#
_cell.length_a   1.000
_cell.length_b   1.000
_cell.length_c   1.000
_cell.angle_alpha   90.00
_cell.angle_beta   90.00
_cell.angle_gamma   90.00
#
_symmetry.space_group_name_H-M   'P 1'
#
loop_
_entity.id
_entity.type
_entity.pdbx_description
1 polymer ?
#
loop_
_entity_poly.entity_id
_entity_poly.type
_entity_poly.pdbx_seq_one_letter_code
_entity_poly.pdbx_strand_id
1 'polypeptide(L)'
;MNIVTIGLSHKTAPLRIREKIDFSDVNAENSYILLKAYPDIKEAFILSTCNRVELYGVGYDEKKVKEALKDFLYKSHEIMNHDLEEYLYEKTGPEAIRHLARVAAGLDSMIIGESQILGQIKRSYERANEAGFIGMRLHRLLQDAIRIGKKVRTLTDISKGVTSLPGAAIELIKKQKHIAGEKVLVIGAGKIGRMTVSRLSSCGIKEVVVINRENTKLEDIKKTHNVRAENFDALRHELSRADIVITATSAVKYIITHDMVRDIFKKKSEILLIDLGVPRNIEDSVKDIKGVRLYNVDDLGCIIDDTILTRELEAGKAETLISGLNLAQGLKGQCKRLSLV
;
A
#
# COMPACT_ATOMS: atom_id res chain seq x y z
N MET A 1 -7.11 24.61 18.53
CA MET A 1 -6.73 23.20 18.75
C MET A 1 -5.25 23.13 18.46
N ASN A 2 -4.44 22.84 19.48
CA ASN A 2 -2.99 22.86 19.36
C ASN A 2 -2.55 21.43 19.04
N ILE A 3 -2.75 21.05 17.78
CA ILE A 3 -2.31 19.78 17.24
C ILE A 3 -0.97 19.97 16.57
N VAL A 4 -0.08 19.00 16.78
CA VAL A 4 1.24 18.94 16.17
C VAL A 4 1.40 17.60 15.50
N THR A 5 2.03 17.59 14.33
CA THR A 5 2.52 16.40 13.67
C THR A 5 4.02 16.50 13.50
N ILE A 6 4.74 15.47 13.92
CA ILE A 6 6.15 15.28 13.63
C ILE A 6 6.30 13.95 12.94
N GLY A 7 7.02 13.91 11.83
CA GLY A 7 7.24 12.64 11.14
C GLY A 7 8.21 12.75 10.00
N LEU A 8 8.41 11.61 9.35
CA LEU A 8 9.17 11.52 8.11
C LEU A 8 8.48 10.55 7.16
N SER A 9 8.81 10.65 5.88
CA SER A 9 8.17 9.83 4.84
C SER A 9 9.17 9.48 3.75
N HIS A 10 8.76 8.63 2.82
CA HIS A 10 9.54 8.32 1.61
C HIS A 10 9.96 9.56 0.80
N LYS A 11 9.27 10.70 0.96
CA LYS A 11 9.65 11.98 0.31
C LYS A 11 10.81 12.68 1.01
N THR A 12 10.94 12.50 2.32
CA THR A 12 11.96 13.20 3.12
C THR A 12 13.12 12.29 3.49
N ALA A 13 12.91 10.99 3.67
CA ALA A 13 13.90 10.06 4.20
C ALA A 13 14.05 8.78 3.34
N PRO A 14 15.30 8.32 3.09
CA PRO A 14 15.55 7.04 2.44
C PRO A 14 15.11 5.87 3.33
N LEU A 15 14.89 4.69 2.72
CA LEU A 15 14.37 3.51 3.43
C LEU A 15 15.18 3.15 4.69
N ARG A 16 16.53 3.17 4.59
CA ARG A 16 17.45 2.88 5.71
C ARG A 16 17.23 3.75 6.96
N ILE A 17 16.69 4.95 6.82
CA ILE A 17 16.36 5.85 7.95
C ILE A 17 14.97 5.52 8.49
N ARG A 18 14.03 5.20 7.60
CA ARG A 18 12.64 4.86 7.96
C ARG A 18 12.55 3.56 8.74
N GLU A 19 13.37 2.57 8.40
CA GLU A 19 13.45 1.29 9.10
C GLU A 19 13.96 1.43 10.54
N LYS A 20 14.78 2.45 10.84
CA LYS A 20 15.29 2.70 12.20
C LYS A 20 14.24 3.20 13.17
N ILE A 21 13.13 3.73 12.66
CA ILE A 21 12.08 4.36 13.48
C ILE A 21 10.70 3.71 13.31
N ASP A 22 10.67 2.46 12.85
CA ASP A 22 9.42 1.75 12.64
C ASP A 22 8.82 1.25 13.96
N PHE A 23 7.62 1.74 14.27
CA PHE A 23 6.84 1.30 15.43
C PHE A 23 6.08 -0.01 15.20
N SER A 24 6.36 -0.73 14.10
CA SER A 24 5.77 -2.06 13.84
C SER A 24 6.48 -3.18 14.62
N ASP A 25 7.80 -3.05 14.84
CA ASP A 25 8.62 -4.00 15.61
C ASP A 25 8.71 -3.63 17.11
N VAL A 26 8.63 -2.33 17.44
CA VAL A 26 8.50 -1.87 18.83
C VAL A 26 7.05 -2.05 19.25
N ASN A 27 6.70 -3.26 19.71
CA ASN A 27 5.40 -3.67 20.26
C ASN A 27 4.51 -2.45 20.56
N ALA A 28 3.61 -2.07 19.64
CA ALA A 28 3.04 -0.71 19.59
C ALA A 28 2.41 -0.24 20.92
N GLU A 29 1.97 -1.18 21.75
CA GLU A 29 1.53 -0.95 23.13
C GLU A 29 2.61 -0.34 24.04
N ASN A 30 3.85 -0.84 23.97
CA ASN A 30 4.99 -0.31 24.72
C ASN A 30 5.29 1.15 24.37
N SER A 31 5.07 1.52 23.10
CA SER A 31 5.25 2.90 22.65
C SER A 31 4.27 3.85 23.34
N TYR A 32 3.00 3.45 23.49
CA TYR A 32 2.03 4.24 24.24
C TYR A 32 2.29 4.23 25.76
N ILE A 33 2.87 3.16 26.31
CA ILE A 33 3.32 3.14 27.72
C ILE A 33 4.39 4.21 27.94
N LEU A 34 5.41 4.27 27.08
CA LEU A 34 6.46 5.30 27.14
C LEU A 34 5.87 6.71 26.98
N LEU A 35 4.86 6.86 26.13
CA LEU A 35 4.21 8.14 25.87
C LEU A 35 3.48 8.71 27.12
N LYS A 36 3.13 7.87 28.12
CA LYS A 36 2.57 8.32 29.41
C LYS A 36 3.54 9.19 30.21
N ALA A 37 4.84 9.10 29.96
CA ALA A 37 5.85 9.93 30.62
C ALA A 37 5.84 11.40 30.17
N TYR A 38 5.03 11.76 29.16
CA TYR A 38 5.01 13.09 28.55
C TYR A 38 3.70 13.83 28.88
N PRO A 39 3.62 14.56 30.01
CA PRO A 39 2.37 15.16 30.49
C PRO A 39 1.82 16.28 29.59
N ASP A 40 2.67 16.88 28.75
CA ASP A 40 2.27 17.91 27.79
C ASP A 40 1.43 17.34 26.63
N ILE A 41 1.54 16.03 26.34
CA ILE A 41 0.75 15.34 25.32
C ILE A 41 -0.51 14.77 25.98
N LYS A 42 -1.67 15.37 25.67
CA LYS A 42 -2.98 14.95 26.21
C LYS A 42 -3.68 13.90 25.37
N GLU A 43 -3.45 13.93 24.06
CA GLU A 43 -3.95 12.93 23.13
C GLU A 43 -2.84 12.65 22.11
N ALA A 44 -2.69 11.39 21.70
CA ALA A 44 -1.65 10.98 20.75
C ALA A 44 -2.15 9.92 19.76
N PHE A 45 -1.60 9.96 18.55
CA PHE A 45 -1.84 8.99 17.49
C PHE A 45 -0.55 8.75 16.71
N ILE A 46 -0.15 7.49 16.59
CA ILE A 46 1.07 7.07 15.89
C ILE A 46 0.68 6.34 14.61
N LEU A 47 1.12 6.85 13.45
CA LEU A 47 0.95 6.20 12.15
C LEU A 47 2.31 5.69 11.66
N SER A 48 2.55 4.39 11.80
CA SER A 48 3.73 3.71 11.25
C SER A 48 3.34 2.82 10.08
N THR A 49 4.06 2.98 8.97
CA THR A 49 3.89 2.22 7.74
C THR A 49 5.26 2.02 7.10
N CYS A 50 5.34 1.16 6.09
CA CYS A 50 6.55 1.01 5.28
C CYS A 50 6.97 2.27 4.51
N ASN A 51 6.18 3.36 4.48
CA ASN A 51 6.44 4.57 3.70
C ASN A 51 6.46 5.88 4.52
N ARG A 52 6.11 5.81 5.81
CA ARG A 52 6.04 6.95 6.73
C ARG A 52 5.94 6.51 8.18
N VAL A 53 6.47 7.36 9.04
CA VAL A 53 6.29 7.32 10.49
C VAL A 53 5.89 8.72 10.92
N GLU A 54 4.71 8.84 11.53
CA GLU A 54 4.15 10.12 11.95
C GLU A 54 3.57 10.03 13.35
N LEU A 55 3.92 11.00 14.19
CA LEU A 55 3.39 11.19 15.51
C LEU A 55 2.49 12.42 15.50
N TYR A 56 1.24 12.25 15.91
CA TYR A 56 0.28 13.33 16.08
C TYR A 56 0.02 13.50 17.57
N GLY A 57 0.20 14.72 18.08
CA GLY A 57 -0.04 15.05 19.49
C GLY A 57 -0.96 16.24 19.63
N VAL A 58 -1.77 16.24 20.69
CA VAL A 58 -2.62 17.37 21.09
C VAL A 58 -2.32 17.71 22.54
N GLY A 59 -2.17 19.01 22.82
CA GLY A 59 -1.98 19.51 24.18
C GLY A 59 -2.42 20.96 24.33
N TYR A 60 -2.08 21.56 25.47
CA TYR A 60 -2.41 22.96 25.75
C TYR A 60 -1.42 23.94 25.13
N ASP A 61 -0.14 23.57 25.06
CA ASP A 61 0.93 24.38 24.49
C ASP A 61 1.54 23.65 23.29
N GLU A 62 1.43 24.25 22.11
CA GLU A 62 1.90 23.67 20.86
C GLU A 62 3.42 23.42 20.88
N LYS A 63 4.20 24.34 21.45
CA LYS A 63 5.66 24.24 21.47
C LYS A 63 6.10 23.09 22.37
N LYS A 64 5.49 22.96 23.56
CA LYS A 64 5.79 21.86 24.49
C LYS A 64 5.38 20.50 23.94
N VAL A 65 4.21 20.40 23.31
CA VAL A 65 3.77 19.16 22.63
C VAL A 65 4.79 18.76 21.56
N LYS A 66 5.26 19.74 20.78
CA LYS A 66 6.25 19.49 19.73
C LYS A 66 7.58 18.98 20.29
N GLU A 67 8.12 19.63 21.30
CA GLU A 67 9.36 19.21 21.97
C GLU A 67 9.20 17.81 22.58
N ALA A 68 8.07 17.55 23.25
CA ALA A 68 7.74 16.24 23.82
C ALA A 68 7.64 15.13 22.77
N LEU A 69 7.02 15.39 21.61
CA LEU A 69 6.93 14.41 20.52
C LEU A 69 8.30 14.08 19.92
N LYS A 70 9.20 15.07 19.79
CA LYS A 70 10.58 14.82 19.34
C LYS A 70 11.35 13.97 20.35
N ASP A 71 11.34 14.36 21.61
CA ASP A 71 12.03 13.62 22.67
C ASP A 71 11.51 12.17 22.76
N PHE A 72 10.19 11.99 22.65
CA PHE A 72 9.56 10.67 22.55
C PHE A 72 10.07 9.86 21.35
N LEU A 73 10.13 10.47 20.15
CA LEU A 73 10.60 9.78 18.95
C LEU A 73 12.05 9.29 19.10
N TYR A 74 12.93 10.17 19.58
CA TYR A 74 14.34 9.87 19.77
C TYR A 74 14.55 8.79 20.83
N LYS A 75 13.91 8.92 22.00
CA LYS A 75 14.02 7.93 23.09
C LYS A 75 13.42 6.58 22.76
N SER A 76 12.32 6.53 22.01
CA SER A 76 11.66 5.26 21.65
C SER A 76 12.51 4.38 20.74
N HIS A 77 13.51 4.95 20.06
CA HIS A 77 14.38 4.24 19.11
C HIS A 77 15.86 4.30 19.48
N GLU A 78 16.19 4.77 20.68
CA GLU A 78 17.57 4.92 21.17
C GLU A 78 18.46 5.73 20.20
N ILE A 79 17.87 6.71 19.53
CA ILE A 79 18.56 7.55 18.54
C ILE A 79 19.20 8.74 19.25
N MET A 80 20.47 8.99 18.94
CA MET A 80 21.17 10.18 19.43
C MET A 80 20.49 11.44 18.87
N ASN A 81 20.29 12.44 19.73
CA ASN A 81 19.69 13.71 19.34
C ASN A 81 20.36 14.27 18.07
N HIS A 82 19.54 14.69 17.10
CA HIS A 82 19.90 15.32 15.81
C HIS A 82 20.12 14.39 14.60
N ASP A 83 20.23 13.07 14.76
CA ASP A 83 20.45 12.15 13.61
C ASP A 83 19.26 12.11 12.61
N LEU A 84 18.08 12.58 13.02
CA LEU A 84 16.87 12.59 12.20
C LEU A 84 16.43 14.00 11.77
N GLU A 85 17.06 15.05 12.30
CA GLU A 85 16.52 16.41 12.22
C GLU A 85 16.37 16.89 10.77
N GLU A 86 17.31 16.51 9.89
CA GLU A 86 17.25 16.84 8.45
C GLU A 86 16.12 16.13 7.68
N TYR A 87 15.56 15.04 8.23
CA TYR A 87 14.54 14.21 7.60
C TYR A 87 13.13 14.49 8.11
N LEU A 88 13.02 15.12 9.29
CA LEU A 88 11.76 15.38 9.96
C LEU A 88 11.03 16.57 9.34
N TYR A 89 9.72 16.42 9.14
CA TYR A 89 8.82 17.55 8.94
C TYR A 89 7.98 17.78 10.19
N GLU A 90 7.71 19.05 10.44
CA GLU A 90 6.84 19.53 11.50
C GLU A 90 5.66 20.26 10.88
N LYS A 91 4.46 19.98 11.38
CA LYS A 91 3.24 20.69 10.98
C LYS A 91 2.42 20.97 12.22
N THR A 92 1.78 22.14 12.27
CA THR A 92 0.97 22.51 13.42
C THR A 92 -0.39 23.05 13.02
N GLY A 93 -1.34 22.99 13.95
CA GLY A 93 -2.69 23.51 13.80
C GLY A 93 -3.35 23.10 12.47
N PRO A 94 -3.81 24.06 11.65
CA PRO A 94 -4.45 23.78 10.36
C PRO A 94 -3.60 22.96 9.38
N GLU A 95 -2.27 23.10 9.41
CA GLU A 95 -1.39 22.35 8.50
C GLU A 95 -1.31 20.87 8.86
N ALA A 96 -1.23 20.55 10.15
CA ALA A 96 -1.27 19.17 10.64
C ALA A 96 -2.60 18.50 10.26
N ILE A 97 -3.72 19.22 10.40
CA ILE A 97 -5.05 18.75 10.02
C ILE A 97 -5.15 18.48 8.52
N ARG A 98 -4.69 19.45 7.69
CA ARG A 98 -4.68 19.31 6.22
C ARG A 98 -3.80 18.13 5.80
N HIS A 99 -2.63 17.99 6.42
CA HIS A 99 -1.71 16.89 6.16
C HIS A 99 -2.35 15.53 6.44
N LEU A 100 -2.98 15.36 7.60
CA LEU A 100 -3.69 14.11 7.91
C LEU A 100 -4.80 13.79 6.89
N ALA A 101 -5.55 14.81 6.45
CA ALA A 101 -6.57 14.64 5.42
C ALA A 101 -5.98 14.20 4.07
N ARG A 102 -4.84 14.78 3.66
CA ARG A 102 -4.11 14.39 2.45
C ARG A 102 -3.56 12.96 2.54
N VAL A 103 -2.98 12.58 3.68
CA VAL A 103 -2.51 11.22 3.95
C VAL A 103 -3.69 10.24 3.88
N ALA A 104 -4.82 10.55 4.51
CA ALA A 104 -6.02 9.72 4.46
C ALA A 104 -6.60 9.58 3.04
N ALA A 105 -6.53 10.64 2.24
CA ALA A 105 -6.91 10.64 0.82
C ALA A 105 -5.93 9.85 -0.07
N GLY A 106 -4.73 9.52 0.42
CA GLY A 106 -3.69 8.84 -0.34
C GLY A 106 -2.86 9.75 -1.24
N LEU A 107 -3.00 11.08 -1.12
CA LEU A 107 -2.28 12.07 -1.92
C LEU A 107 -0.78 12.11 -1.61
N ASP A 108 -0.42 11.76 -0.38
CA ASP A 108 0.97 11.68 0.06
C ASP A 108 1.49 10.24 0.13
N SER A 109 0.86 9.29 -0.56
CA SER A 109 1.39 7.92 -0.66
C SER A 109 2.40 7.81 -1.81
N MET A 110 3.39 6.91 -1.68
CA MET A 110 4.35 6.63 -2.77
C MET A 110 3.60 6.22 -4.05
N ILE A 111 2.50 5.50 -3.87
CA ILE A 111 1.47 5.30 -4.87
C ILE A 111 0.31 6.25 -4.54
N ILE A 112 0.20 7.37 -5.25
CA ILE A 112 -0.89 8.33 -5.08
C ILE A 112 -2.23 7.60 -5.20
N GLY A 113 -3.12 7.71 -4.21
CA GLY A 113 -4.46 7.09 -4.24
C GLY A 113 -4.54 5.64 -3.78
N GLU A 114 -3.46 5.06 -3.22
CA GLU A 114 -3.48 3.74 -2.60
C GLU A 114 -4.59 3.63 -1.52
N SER A 115 -5.31 2.50 -1.50
CA SER A 115 -6.43 2.26 -0.57
C SER A 115 -5.97 1.77 0.82
N GLN A 116 -4.75 1.23 0.92
CA GLN A 116 -4.22 0.61 2.13
C GLN A 116 -4.00 1.62 3.28
N ILE A 117 -3.61 2.86 2.96
CA ILE A 117 -3.32 3.90 3.96
C ILE A 117 -4.52 4.22 4.84
N LEU A 118 -5.73 4.22 4.28
CA LEU A 118 -6.95 4.48 5.05
C LEU A 118 -7.22 3.36 6.07
N GLY A 119 -6.92 2.11 5.72
CA GLY A 119 -6.98 0.99 6.63
C GLY A 119 -5.90 1.05 7.72
N GLN A 120 -4.70 1.51 7.38
CA GLN A 120 -3.60 1.72 8.35
C GLN A 120 -3.94 2.81 9.37
N ILE A 121 -4.55 3.92 8.94
CA ILE A 121 -5.03 4.97 9.84
C ILE A 121 -6.08 4.42 10.82
N LYS A 122 -7.05 3.63 10.34
CA LYS A 122 -8.06 3.01 11.22
C LYS A 122 -7.46 2.12 12.29
N ARG A 123 -6.55 1.21 11.90
CA ARG A 123 -5.85 0.33 12.85
C ARG A 123 -5.02 1.11 13.86
N SER A 124 -4.36 2.17 13.40
CA SER A 124 -3.56 3.05 14.26
C SER A 124 -4.44 3.81 15.26
N TYR A 125 -5.64 4.23 14.83
CA TYR A 125 -6.65 4.84 15.69
C TYR A 125 -7.16 3.86 16.74
N GLU A 126 -7.49 2.63 16.35
CA GLU A 126 -7.97 1.58 17.26
C GLU A 126 -6.94 1.31 18.36
N ARG A 127 -5.66 1.12 17.99
CA ARG A 127 -4.55 0.94 18.94
C ARG A 127 -4.39 2.12 19.91
N ALA A 128 -4.40 3.35 19.39
CA ALA A 128 -4.28 4.54 20.22
C ALA A 128 -5.46 4.67 21.20
N ASN A 129 -6.66 4.28 20.76
CA ASN A 129 -7.88 4.33 21.55
C ASN A 129 -7.87 3.27 22.65
N GLU A 130 -7.46 2.04 22.35
CA GLU A 130 -7.27 0.96 23.32
C GLU A 130 -6.22 1.34 24.38
N ALA A 131 -5.16 2.03 23.99
CA ALA A 131 -4.14 2.54 24.90
C ALA A 131 -4.57 3.78 25.73
N GLY A 132 -5.77 4.33 25.50
CA GLY A 132 -6.31 5.47 26.23
C GLY A 132 -5.77 6.84 25.81
N PHE A 133 -5.14 6.94 24.63
CA PHE A 133 -4.53 8.18 24.11
C PHE A 133 -5.40 8.96 23.14
N ILE A 134 -6.61 8.46 22.84
CA ILE A 134 -7.57 9.16 21.98
C ILE A 134 -8.59 9.87 22.86
N GLY A 135 -8.57 11.21 22.82
CA GLY A 135 -9.62 12.04 23.39
C GLY A 135 -10.60 12.55 22.33
N MET A 136 -11.50 13.44 22.74
CA MET A 136 -12.54 13.99 21.86
C MET A 136 -11.98 14.67 20.61
N ARG A 137 -10.80 15.32 20.70
CA ARG A 137 -10.22 16.10 19.60
C ARG A 137 -9.63 15.21 18.52
N LEU A 138 -8.75 14.28 18.89
CA LEU A 138 -8.17 13.32 17.94
C LEU A 138 -9.22 12.35 17.42
N HIS A 139 -10.15 11.89 18.26
CA HIS A 139 -11.26 11.04 17.81
C HIS A 139 -11.98 11.70 16.65
N ARG A 140 -12.46 12.93 16.85
CA ARG A 140 -13.18 13.67 15.82
C ARG A 140 -12.35 13.90 14.57
N LEU A 141 -11.12 14.36 14.74
CA LEU A 141 -10.22 14.66 13.62
C LEU A 141 -9.96 13.42 12.76
N LEU A 142 -9.70 12.26 13.39
CA LEU A 142 -9.46 11.01 12.68
C LEU A 142 -10.73 10.52 11.97
N GLN A 143 -11.91 10.66 12.58
CA GLN A 143 -13.18 10.36 11.90
C GLN A 143 -13.43 11.28 10.70
N ASP A 144 -13.15 12.58 10.83
CA ASP A 144 -13.25 13.55 9.73
C ASP A 144 -12.25 13.19 8.61
N ALA A 145 -11.00 12.91 8.93
CA ALA A 145 -9.97 12.50 7.96
C ALA A 145 -10.36 11.20 7.23
N ILE A 146 -10.87 10.19 7.95
CA ILE A 146 -11.33 8.93 7.34
C ILE A 146 -12.52 9.20 6.40
N ARG A 147 -13.48 10.03 6.80
CA ARG A 147 -14.64 10.39 5.98
C ARG A 147 -14.20 11.13 4.71
N ILE A 148 -13.26 12.07 4.83
CA ILE A 148 -12.69 12.79 3.70
C ILE A 148 -11.97 11.84 2.76
N GLY A 149 -11.13 10.95 3.30
CA GLY A 149 -10.42 9.94 2.51
C GLY A 149 -11.38 9.03 1.73
N LYS A 150 -12.53 8.66 2.31
CA LYS A 150 -13.60 7.95 1.58
C LYS A 150 -14.23 8.83 0.50
N LYS A 151 -14.62 10.05 0.85
CA LYS A 151 -15.29 10.99 -0.06
C LYS A 151 -14.42 11.33 -1.28
N VAL A 152 -13.13 11.58 -1.08
CA VAL A 152 -12.16 11.81 -2.16
C VAL A 152 -12.13 10.60 -3.11
N ARG A 153 -12.03 9.38 -2.59
CA ARG A 153 -12.03 8.16 -3.44
C ARG A 153 -13.34 7.91 -4.18
N THR A 154 -14.46 8.36 -3.61
CA THR A 154 -15.78 8.24 -4.27
C THR A 154 -15.98 9.31 -5.34
N LEU A 155 -15.49 10.53 -5.12
CA LEU A 155 -15.73 11.69 -5.98
C LEU A 155 -14.61 11.98 -6.98
N THR A 156 -13.48 11.30 -6.86
CA THR A 156 -12.34 11.43 -7.75
C THR A 156 -11.89 10.06 -8.21
N ASP A 157 -11.25 10.03 -9.37
CA ASP A 157 -10.69 8.81 -9.94
C ASP A 157 -9.27 8.54 -9.42
N ILE A 158 -8.86 9.21 -8.33
CA ILE A 158 -7.51 9.10 -7.74
C ILE A 158 -7.15 7.67 -7.32
N SER A 159 -8.14 6.86 -6.96
CA SER A 159 -7.96 5.44 -6.61
C SER A 159 -8.24 4.49 -7.77
N LYS A 160 -8.67 4.99 -8.95
CA LYS A 160 -8.91 4.18 -10.14
C LYS A 160 -7.63 3.96 -10.93
N GLY A 161 -7.57 2.84 -11.67
CA GLY A 161 -6.41 2.45 -12.46
C GLY A 161 -5.32 1.70 -11.69
N VAL A 162 -4.26 1.37 -12.41
CA VAL A 162 -3.18 0.48 -11.98
C VAL A 162 -1.96 1.25 -11.47
N THR A 163 -1.35 0.76 -10.38
CA THR A 163 -0.17 1.42 -9.77
C THR A 163 1.00 0.49 -9.50
N SER A 164 0.89 -0.76 -9.92
CA SER A 164 1.89 -1.77 -9.64
C SER A 164 1.84 -2.79 -10.77
N LEU A 165 2.99 -3.39 -11.07
CA LEU A 165 3.09 -4.44 -12.09
C LEU A 165 2.06 -5.57 -11.88
N PRO A 166 1.84 -6.10 -10.65
CA PRO A 166 0.73 -7.03 -10.39
C PRO A 166 -0.64 -6.47 -10.78
N GLY A 167 -0.93 -5.21 -10.45
CA GLY A 167 -2.18 -4.57 -10.84
C GLY A 167 -2.32 -4.42 -12.36
N ALA A 168 -1.23 -4.17 -13.07
CA ALA A 168 -1.19 -3.97 -14.51
C ALA A 168 -1.52 -5.26 -15.22
N ALA A 169 -0.89 -6.34 -14.75
CA ALA A 169 -1.19 -7.69 -15.16
C ALA A 169 -2.69 -8.00 -14.97
N ILE A 170 -3.27 -7.66 -13.82
CA ILE A 170 -4.70 -7.93 -13.58
C ILE A 170 -5.62 -7.13 -14.53
N GLU A 171 -5.38 -5.84 -14.72
CA GLU A 171 -6.19 -5.05 -15.66
C GLU A 171 -6.02 -5.52 -17.10
N LEU A 172 -4.80 -5.90 -17.49
CA LEU A 172 -4.54 -6.52 -18.78
C LEU A 172 -5.38 -7.80 -18.95
N ILE A 173 -5.40 -8.67 -17.93
CA ILE A 173 -6.21 -9.91 -17.93
C ILE A 173 -7.70 -9.58 -18.11
N LYS A 174 -8.24 -8.63 -17.35
CA LYS A 174 -9.66 -8.23 -17.43
C LYS A 174 -10.07 -7.68 -18.79
N LYS A 175 -9.17 -7.00 -19.50
CA LYS A 175 -9.43 -6.43 -20.83
C LYS A 175 -9.54 -7.50 -21.92
N GLN A 176 -9.02 -8.70 -21.69
CA GLN A 176 -9.12 -9.78 -22.66
C GLN A 176 -10.51 -10.41 -22.65
N LYS A 177 -11.32 -10.07 -23.66
CA LYS A 177 -12.60 -10.75 -23.91
C LYS A 177 -12.32 -12.19 -24.36
N HIS A 178 -12.98 -13.17 -23.73
CA HIS A 178 -12.94 -14.60 -24.10
C HIS A 178 -11.70 -15.45 -23.74
N ILE A 179 -10.99 -15.23 -22.62
CA ILE A 179 -10.04 -16.23 -22.09
C ILE A 179 -10.81 -17.37 -21.41
N ALA A 180 -11.51 -18.22 -22.17
CA ALA A 180 -12.43 -19.19 -21.58
C ALA A 180 -11.71 -20.36 -20.85
N GLY A 181 -11.84 -20.46 -19.52
CA GLY A 181 -11.48 -21.68 -18.76
C GLY A 181 -10.75 -21.49 -17.43
N GLU A 182 -10.10 -20.33 -17.29
CA GLU A 182 -9.64 -19.64 -16.07
C GLU A 182 -8.65 -20.41 -15.16
N LYS A 183 -7.67 -21.09 -15.78
CA LYS A 183 -6.49 -21.59 -15.04
C LYS A 183 -5.33 -20.62 -15.17
N VAL A 184 -4.98 -19.98 -14.06
CA VAL A 184 -3.82 -19.09 -13.97
C VAL A 184 -2.66 -19.79 -13.28
N LEU A 185 -1.51 -19.85 -13.97
CA LEU A 185 -0.26 -20.31 -13.39
C LEU A 185 0.61 -19.11 -13.01
N VAL A 186 0.91 -18.97 -11.72
CA VAL A 186 1.85 -17.97 -11.21
C VAL A 186 3.17 -18.67 -10.87
N ILE A 187 4.27 -18.24 -11.48
CA ILE A 187 5.61 -18.78 -11.24
C ILE A 187 6.38 -17.77 -10.41
N GLY A 188 6.63 -18.13 -9.15
CA GLY A 188 7.28 -17.28 -8.15
C GLY A 188 6.36 -16.95 -6.99
N ALA A 189 6.83 -17.26 -5.78
CA ALA A 189 6.14 -16.95 -4.52
C ALA A 189 6.78 -15.77 -3.76
N GLY A 190 7.56 -14.93 -4.45
CA GLY A 190 8.16 -13.72 -3.90
C GLY A 190 7.13 -12.61 -3.64
N LYS A 191 7.59 -11.40 -3.28
CA LYS A 191 6.73 -10.25 -3.00
C LYS A 191 5.74 -9.95 -4.14
N ILE A 192 6.24 -9.86 -5.37
CA ILE A 192 5.43 -9.58 -6.57
C ILE A 192 4.43 -10.72 -6.82
N GLY A 193 4.88 -11.98 -6.80
CA GLY A 193 4.01 -13.14 -6.98
C GLY A 193 2.88 -13.22 -5.96
N ARG A 194 3.16 -12.99 -4.67
CA ARG A 194 2.12 -12.95 -3.62
C ARG A 194 1.11 -11.83 -3.83
N MET A 195 1.57 -10.63 -4.21
CA MET A 195 0.68 -9.52 -4.54
C MET A 195 -0.21 -9.84 -5.75
N THR A 196 0.34 -10.51 -6.77
CA THR A 196 -0.42 -10.99 -7.93
C THR A 196 -1.49 -11.97 -7.50
N VAL A 197 -1.14 -13.01 -6.73
CA VAL A 197 -2.08 -14.02 -6.21
C VAL A 197 -3.21 -13.37 -5.41
N SER A 198 -2.86 -12.47 -4.48
CA SER A 198 -3.86 -11.75 -3.67
C SER A 198 -4.86 -10.96 -4.52
N ARG A 199 -4.43 -10.41 -5.67
CA ARG A 199 -5.31 -9.65 -6.58
C ARG A 199 -6.11 -10.57 -7.49
N LEU A 200 -5.55 -11.70 -7.93
CA LEU A 200 -6.27 -12.71 -8.72
C LEU A 200 -7.50 -13.24 -7.97
N SER A 201 -7.41 -13.41 -6.64
CA SER A 201 -8.54 -13.82 -5.80
C SER A 201 -9.77 -12.91 -5.91
N SER A 202 -9.60 -11.64 -6.28
CA SER A 202 -10.69 -10.67 -6.46
C SER A 202 -11.30 -10.65 -7.87
N CYS A 203 -10.77 -11.45 -8.81
CA CYS A 203 -11.12 -11.40 -10.23
C CYS A 203 -12.09 -12.50 -10.69
N GLY A 204 -12.53 -13.38 -9.79
CA GLY A 204 -13.49 -14.46 -10.13
C GLY A 204 -12.90 -15.60 -10.96
N ILE A 205 -11.57 -15.78 -10.89
CA ILE A 205 -10.81 -16.82 -11.61
C ILE A 205 -11.09 -18.20 -11.00
N LYS A 206 -11.19 -19.25 -11.84
CA LYS A 206 -11.59 -20.60 -11.41
C LYS A 206 -10.49 -21.36 -10.68
N GLU A 207 -9.25 -21.31 -11.17
CA GLU A 207 -8.11 -22.00 -10.55
C GLU A 207 -6.87 -21.11 -10.63
N VAL A 208 -6.21 -20.92 -9.49
CA VAL A 208 -4.87 -20.31 -9.42
C VAL A 208 -3.91 -21.36 -8.88
N VAL A 209 -2.84 -21.59 -9.64
CA VAL A 209 -1.75 -22.52 -9.29
C VAL A 209 -0.48 -21.72 -9.13
N VAL A 210 0.22 -21.89 -8.01
CA VAL A 210 1.49 -21.22 -7.74
C VAL A 210 2.63 -22.24 -7.79
N ILE A 211 3.65 -21.96 -8.59
CA ILE A 211 4.87 -22.77 -8.63
C ILE A 211 6.03 -21.95 -8.06
N ASN A 212 6.81 -22.57 -7.17
CA ASN A 212 8.01 -21.95 -6.61
C ASN A 212 9.09 -23.01 -6.32
N ARG A 213 10.36 -22.59 -6.26
CA ARG A 213 11.48 -23.49 -5.92
C ARG A 213 11.62 -23.74 -4.42
N GLU A 214 11.25 -22.77 -3.59
CA GLU A 214 11.36 -22.87 -2.13
C GLU A 214 10.03 -23.31 -1.53
N ASN A 215 10.02 -24.47 -0.86
CA ASN A 215 8.83 -25.08 -0.27
C ASN A 215 8.24 -24.25 0.86
N THR A 216 9.07 -23.57 1.66
CA THR A 216 8.63 -22.69 2.76
C THR A 216 7.69 -21.60 2.27
N LYS A 217 7.98 -20.98 1.11
CA LYS A 217 7.12 -19.95 0.51
C LYS A 217 5.79 -20.50 -0.04
N LEU A 218 5.75 -21.78 -0.42
CA LEU A 218 4.50 -22.43 -0.87
C LEU A 218 3.55 -22.68 0.30
N GLU A 219 4.08 -23.14 1.43
CA GLU A 219 3.32 -23.30 2.68
C GLU A 219 2.65 -21.99 3.13
N ASP A 220 3.41 -20.89 3.13
CA ASP A 220 2.89 -19.56 3.51
C ASP A 220 1.76 -19.09 2.58
N ILE A 221 1.90 -19.31 1.27
CA ILE A 221 0.87 -18.96 0.29
C ILE A 221 -0.39 -19.79 0.49
N LYS A 222 -0.27 -21.10 0.74
CA LYS A 222 -1.43 -21.97 1.01
C LYS A 222 -2.20 -21.55 2.25
N LYS A 223 -1.50 -21.10 3.30
CA LYS A 223 -2.12 -20.61 4.55
C LYS A 223 -2.86 -19.29 4.35
N THR A 224 -2.32 -18.40 3.51
CA THR A 224 -2.82 -17.02 3.36
C THR A 224 -3.86 -16.88 2.25
N HIS A 225 -3.80 -17.76 1.24
CA HIS A 225 -4.63 -17.70 0.04
C HIS A 225 -5.19 -19.08 -0.31
N ASN A 226 -6.46 -19.12 -0.72
CA ASN A 226 -7.12 -20.35 -1.19
C ASN A 226 -6.69 -20.69 -2.63
N VAL A 227 -5.44 -21.13 -2.80
CA VAL A 227 -4.84 -21.46 -4.11
C VAL A 227 -4.10 -22.80 -4.05
N ARG A 228 -3.95 -23.45 -5.20
CA ARG A 228 -3.08 -24.64 -5.31
C ARG A 228 -1.63 -24.19 -5.43
N ALA A 229 -0.72 -24.90 -4.78
CA ALA A 229 0.69 -24.58 -4.81
C ALA A 229 1.52 -25.86 -4.95
N GLU A 230 2.38 -25.88 -5.97
CA GLU A 230 3.12 -27.04 -6.46
C GLU A 230 4.62 -26.74 -6.55
N ASN A 231 5.43 -27.79 -6.51
CA ASN A 231 6.87 -27.68 -6.71
C ASN A 231 7.22 -27.41 -8.18
N PHE A 232 8.45 -26.94 -8.39
CA PHE A 232 8.95 -26.59 -9.74
C PHE A 232 8.90 -27.75 -10.74
N ASP A 233 8.96 -29.00 -10.28
CA ASP A 233 8.86 -30.19 -11.14
C ASP A 233 7.51 -30.30 -11.88
N ALA A 234 6.45 -29.69 -11.32
CA ALA A 234 5.13 -29.65 -11.95
C ALA A 234 5.03 -28.62 -13.09
N LEU A 235 6.07 -27.82 -13.35
CA LEU A 235 6.03 -26.69 -14.29
C LEU A 235 5.49 -27.05 -15.66
N ARG A 236 6.03 -28.11 -16.30
CA ARG A 236 5.58 -28.51 -17.64
C ARG A 236 4.12 -28.94 -17.67
N HIS A 237 3.69 -29.67 -16.65
CA HIS A 237 2.30 -30.13 -16.52
C HIS A 237 1.34 -28.95 -16.35
N GLU A 238 1.63 -28.04 -15.42
CA GLU A 238 0.75 -26.89 -15.15
C GLU A 238 0.76 -25.87 -16.28
N LEU A 239 1.92 -25.63 -16.91
CA LEU A 239 2.03 -24.78 -18.09
C LEU A 239 1.15 -25.28 -19.23
N SER A 240 1.04 -26.61 -19.40
CA SER A 240 0.15 -27.19 -20.42
C SER A 240 -1.34 -26.98 -20.15
N ARG A 241 -1.72 -26.75 -18.89
CA ARG A 241 -3.12 -26.55 -18.46
C ARG A 241 -3.49 -25.09 -18.34
N ALA A 242 -2.53 -24.19 -18.14
CA ALA A 242 -2.75 -22.77 -17.89
C ALA A 242 -3.17 -21.99 -19.14
N ASP A 243 -4.20 -21.16 -19.01
CA ASP A 243 -4.64 -20.23 -20.06
C ASP A 243 -3.87 -18.90 -19.95
N ILE A 244 -3.45 -18.57 -18.72
CA ILE A 244 -2.66 -17.40 -18.38
C ILE A 244 -1.47 -17.84 -17.53
N VAL A 245 -0.28 -17.37 -17.88
CA VAL A 245 0.96 -17.62 -17.14
C VAL A 245 1.56 -16.29 -16.71
N ILE A 246 1.86 -16.15 -15.43
CA ILE A 246 2.48 -14.96 -14.86
C ILE A 246 3.81 -15.35 -14.21
N THR A 247 4.93 -14.86 -14.72
CA THR A 247 6.24 -15.03 -14.08
C THR A 247 6.55 -13.84 -13.19
N ALA A 248 7.00 -14.09 -11.96
CA ALA A 248 7.32 -13.07 -10.98
C ALA A 248 8.52 -13.52 -10.11
N THR A 249 9.61 -13.93 -10.77
CA THR A 249 10.82 -14.42 -10.10
C THR A 249 12.02 -13.49 -10.36
N SER A 250 13.04 -13.61 -9.54
CA SER A 250 14.35 -12.99 -9.74
C SER A 250 15.35 -13.93 -10.43
N ALA A 251 14.86 -14.91 -11.22
CA ALA A 251 15.75 -15.82 -11.93
C ALA A 251 16.55 -15.09 -13.02
N VAL A 252 17.83 -15.45 -13.13
CA VAL A 252 18.76 -14.84 -14.11
C VAL A 252 18.66 -15.53 -15.49
N LYS A 253 18.08 -16.73 -15.55
CA LYS A 253 17.83 -17.49 -16.78
C LYS A 253 16.33 -17.53 -17.09
N TYR A 254 16.00 -17.66 -18.37
CA TYR A 254 14.62 -17.93 -18.79
C TYR A 254 14.08 -19.19 -18.12
N ILE A 255 12.90 -19.06 -17.53
CA ILE A 255 12.11 -20.15 -16.96
C ILE A 255 11.20 -20.75 -18.03
N ILE A 256 10.65 -19.89 -18.90
CA ILE A 256 9.80 -20.27 -20.02
C ILE A 256 10.58 -20.00 -21.30
N THR A 257 10.85 -21.06 -22.07
CA THR A 257 11.59 -21.00 -23.33
C THR A 257 10.68 -21.24 -24.53
N HIS A 258 11.11 -20.81 -25.72
CA HIS A 258 10.38 -21.01 -26.97
C HIS A 258 10.04 -22.48 -27.21
N ASP A 259 11.00 -23.39 -27.03
CA ASP A 259 10.80 -24.82 -27.24
C ASP A 259 9.72 -25.39 -26.30
N MET A 260 9.73 -24.97 -25.03
CA MET A 260 8.71 -25.40 -24.06
C MET A 260 7.31 -24.96 -24.48
N VAL A 261 7.14 -23.71 -24.91
CA VAL A 261 5.85 -23.18 -25.35
C VAL A 261 5.40 -23.87 -26.63
N ARG A 262 6.30 -24.03 -27.62
CA ARG A 262 6.01 -24.69 -28.90
C ARG A 262 5.51 -26.13 -28.72
N ASP A 263 6.13 -26.89 -27.82
CA ASP A 263 5.73 -28.27 -27.55
C ASP A 263 4.34 -28.36 -26.92
N ILE A 264 4.00 -27.41 -26.06
CA ILE A 264 2.71 -27.32 -25.36
C ILE A 264 1.59 -26.84 -26.30
N PHE A 265 1.90 -25.89 -27.19
CA PHE A 265 0.91 -25.22 -28.03
C PHE A 265 0.24 -26.14 -29.06
N LYS A 266 0.78 -27.34 -29.31
CA LYS A 266 0.17 -28.35 -30.19
C LYS A 266 -1.28 -28.71 -29.82
N LYS A 267 -1.72 -28.40 -28.59
CA LYS A 267 -3.04 -28.73 -28.04
C LYS A 267 -3.89 -27.50 -27.64
N LYS A 268 -3.45 -26.27 -27.95
CA LYS A 268 -4.12 -25.03 -27.52
C LYS A 268 -4.28 -24.03 -28.66
N SER A 269 -5.31 -23.20 -28.58
CA SER A 269 -5.59 -22.12 -29.55
C SER A 269 -4.99 -20.78 -29.14
N GLU A 270 -4.85 -20.51 -27.84
CA GLU A 270 -4.35 -19.23 -27.33
C GLU A 270 -3.71 -19.38 -25.93
N ILE A 271 -2.68 -18.58 -25.62
CA ILE A 271 -2.15 -18.40 -24.26
C ILE A 271 -1.74 -16.94 -24.02
N LEU A 272 -2.00 -16.44 -22.81
CA LEU A 272 -1.50 -15.15 -22.35
C LEU A 272 -0.31 -15.35 -21.40
N LEU A 273 0.83 -14.77 -21.75
CA LEU A 273 2.05 -14.77 -20.95
C LEU A 273 2.30 -13.34 -20.44
N ILE A 274 2.55 -13.21 -19.14
CA ILE A 274 2.84 -11.94 -18.49
C ILE A 274 4.14 -12.10 -17.68
N ASP A 275 5.18 -11.40 -18.09
CA ASP A 275 6.48 -11.43 -17.43
C ASP A 275 6.70 -10.21 -16.54
N LEU A 276 6.64 -10.44 -15.23
CA LEU A 276 6.93 -9.45 -14.18
C LEU A 276 8.37 -9.57 -13.66
N GLY A 277 9.18 -10.47 -14.24
CA GLY A 277 10.56 -10.71 -13.83
C GLY A 277 11.54 -9.67 -14.39
N VAL A 278 12.49 -9.26 -13.54
CA VAL A 278 13.64 -8.44 -13.94
C VAL A 278 14.90 -9.06 -13.31
N PRO A 279 15.79 -9.73 -14.08
CA PRO A 279 15.76 -9.95 -15.54
C PRO A 279 14.57 -10.78 -16.04
N ARG A 280 14.27 -10.72 -17.36
CA ARG A 280 13.14 -11.41 -17.99
C ARG A 280 13.19 -12.92 -17.70
N ASN A 281 12.04 -13.49 -17.35
CA ASN A 281 11.87 -14.91 -17.09
C ASN A 281 11.31 -15.67 -18.30
N ILE A 282 10.76 -14.96 -19.29
CA ILE A 282 10.22 -15.56 -20.51
C ILE A 282 11.09 -15.14 -21.70
N GLU A 283 11.47 -16.11 -22.52
CA GLU A 283 12.21 -15.87 -23.75
C GLU A 283 11.36 -15.09 -24.76
N ASP A 284 11.89 -14.03 -25.37
CA ASP A 284 11.10 -13.11 -26.21
C ASP A 284 10.62 -13.76 -27.52
N SER A 285 11.40 -14.73 -28.04
CA SER A 285 11.10 -15.51 -29.25
C SER A 285 9.78 -16.29 -29.16
N VAL A 286 9.22 -16.50 -27.97
CA VAL A 286 7.89 -17.15 -27.80
C VAL A 286 6.78 -16.36 -28.51
N LYS A 287 6.98 -15.07 -28.77
CA LYS A 287 6.05 -14.21 -29.53
C LYS A 287 5.85 -14.67 -30.98
N ASP A 288 6.82 -15.40 -31.53
CA ASP A 288 6.75 -15.90 -32.92
C ASP A 288 5.75 -17.06 -33.07
N ILE A 289 5.32 -17.65 -31.96
CA ILE A 289 4.35 -18.74 -31.94
C ILE A 289 2.93 -18.17 -32.08
N LYS A 290 2.25 -18.52 -33.18
CA LYS A 290 0.88 -18.09 -33.45
C LYS A 290 -0.07 -18.46 -32.30
N GLY A 291 -0.76 -17.46 -31.74
CA GLY A 291 -1.68 -17.62 -30.62
C GLY A 291 -1.05 -17.34 -29.25
N VAL A 292 0.26 -17.07 -29.17
CA VAL A 292 0.91 -16.59 -27.96
C VAL A 292 0.83 -15.07 -27.89
N ARG A 293 0.43 -14.54 -26.74
CA ARG A 293 0.51 -13.12 -26.42
C ARG A 293 1.42 -12.93 -25.22
N LEU A 294 2.55 -12.23 -25.39
CA LEU A 294 3.51 -11.96 -24.31
C LEU A 294 3.53 -10.47 -24.00
N TYR A 295 3.36 -10.14 -22.72
CA TYR A 295 3.54 -8.80 -22.16
C TYR A 295 4.64 -8.83 -21.10
N ASN A 296 5.55 -7.88 -21.14
CA ASN A 296 6.61 -7.74 -20.15
C ASN A 296 6.41 -6.50 -19.27
N VAL A 297 7.37 -6.23 -18.38
CA VAL A 297 7.35 -5.07 -17.48
C VAL A 297 7.24 -3.74 -18.24
N ASP A 298 7.90 -3.60 -19.39
CA ASP A 298 7.87 -2.37 -20.18
C ASP A 298 6.47 -2.15 -20.79
N ASP A 299 5.86 -3.21 -21.34
CA ASP A 299 4.50 -3.16 -21.89
C ASP A 299 3.46 -2.79 -20.81
N LEU A 300 3.65 -3.30 -19.58
CA LEU A 300 2.82 -2.98 -18.43
C LEU A 300 3.11 -1.58 -17.87
N GLY A 301 4.33 -1.07 -18.06
CA GLY A 301 4.75 0.28 -17.70
C GLY A 301 3.88 1.34 -18.36
N CYS A 302 3.63 1.22 -19.67
CA CYS A 302 2.75 2.14 -20.40
C CYS A 302 1.33 2.23 -19.79
N ILE A 303 0.79 1.10 -19.30
CA ILE A 303 -0.53 1.06 -18.64
C ILE A 303 -0.50 1.80 -17.28
N ILE A 304 0.63 1.73 -16.58
CA ILE A 304 0.85 2.42 -15.31
C ILE A 304 1.03 3.92 -15.55
N ASP A 305 1.79 4.31 -16.57
CA ASP A 305 2.10 5.72 -16.88
C ASP A 305 0.84 6.51 -17.27
N ASP A 306 -0.04 5.94 -18.10
CA ASP A 306 -1.35 6.53 -18.44
C ASP A 306 -2.23 6.72 -17.19
N THR A 307 -2.11 5.81 -16.22
CA THR A 307 -2.82 5.91 -14.93
C THR A 307 -2.23 7.03 -14.07
N ILE A 308 -0.91 7.20 -14.05
CA ILE A 308 -0.24 8.23 -13.26
C ILE A 308 -0.67 9.63 -13.71
N LEU A 309 -0.67 9.90 -15.03
CA LEU A 309 -1.12 11.18 -15.58
C LEU A 309 -2.57 11.49 -15.22
N THR A 310 -3.44 10.48 -15.30
CA THR A 310 -4.84 10.61 -14.89
C THR A 310 -4.94 10.97 -13.39
N ARG A 311 -4.10 10.36 -12.55
CA ARG A 311 -4.11 10.60 -11.10
C ARG A 311 -3.56 11.96 -10.70
N GLU A 312 -2.60 12.52 -11.41
CA GLU A 312 -2.12 13.88 -11.15
C GLU A 312 -3.23 14.92 -11.37
N LEU A 313 -4.04 14.75 -12.43
CA LEU A 313 -5.22 15.58 -12.66
C LEU A 313 -6.28 15.41 -11.56
N GLU A 314 -6.54 14.17 -11.15
CA GLU A 314 -7.49 13.87 -10.06
C GLU A 314 -6.98 14.31 -8.69
N ALA A 315 -5.65 14.37 -8.49
CA ALA A 315 -5.04 14.89 -7.28
C ALA A 315 -5.38 16.36 -7.07
N GLY A 316 -5.38 17.18 -8.13
CA GLY A 316 -5.83 18.58 -8.07
C GLY A 316 -7.30 18.72 -7.64
N LYS A 317 -8.18 17.83 -8.12
CA LYS A 317 -9.59 17.78 -7.67
C LYS A 317 -9.68 17.36 -6.20
N ALA A 318 -8.88 16.39 -5.78
CA ALA A 318 -8.82 15.95 -4.38
C ALA A 318 -8.32 17.05 -3.44
N GLU A 319 -7.30 17.83 -3.82
CA GLU A 319 -6.84 19.01 -3.07
C GLU A 319 -7.94 20.06 -2.90
N THR A 320 -8.69 20.31 -3.97
CA THR A 320 -9.82 21.24 -3.96
C THR A 320 -10.91 20.76 -3.02
N LEU A 321 -11.22 19.47 -3.03
CA LEU A 321 -12.16 18.86 -2.08
C LEU A 321 -11.68 18.96 -0.64
N ILE A 322 -10.40 18.68 -0.35
CA ILE A 322 -9.83 18.78 1.00
C ILE A 322 -9.86 20.23 1.49
N SER A 323 -9.52 21.19 0.62
CA SER A 323 -9.50 22.62 0.96
C SER A 323 -10.91 23.18 1.16
N GLY A 324 -11.89 22.73 0.39
CA GLY A 324 -13.30 23.14 0.52
C GLY A 324 -14.04 22.48 1.69
N LEU A 325 -13.51 21.37 2.23
CA LEU A 325 -14.04 20.74 3.43
C LEU A 325 -13.51 21.53 4.64
N ASN A 326 -14.39 22.37 5.23
CA ASN A 326 -14.12 23.11 6.46
C ASN A 326 -13.87 22.15 7.65
N LEU A 327 -12.68 21.56 7.72
CA LEU A 327 -12.17 20.72 8.80
C LEU A 327 -12.24 21.45 10.17
N ALA A 328 -12.24 22.79 10.15
CA ALA A 328 -12.37 23.63 11.33
C ALA A 328 -13.82 23.91 11.80
N GLN A 329 -14.84 23.82 10.94
CA GLN A 329 -16.23 24.16 11.32
C GLN A 329 -16.91 23.08 12.15
N GLY A 330 -16.52 21.81 12.00
CA GLY A 330 -17.00 20.77 12.88
C GLY A 330 -16.81 21.17 14.36
N LEU A 331 -15.62 21.65 14.71
CA LEU A 331 -15.22 21.92 16.08
C LEU A 331 -15.95 23.11 16.73
N LYS A 332 -16.49 24.06 15.95
CA LYS A 332 -17.28 25.20 16.49
C LYS A 332 -18.74 24.83 16.81
N GLY A 333 -19.26 23.73 16.27
CA GLY A 333 -20.69 23.38 16.33
C GLY A 333 -21.24 22.89 17.68
N GLN A 334 -20.41 22.69 18.71
CA GLN A 334 -20.88 22.12 20.00
C GLN A 334 -20.69 23.02 21.23
N CYS A 335 -19.97 24.14 21.16
CA CYS A 335 -19.98 25.12 22.25
C CYS A 335 -21.36 25.77 22.49
N LYS A 336 -22.31 25.64 21.56
CA LYS A 336 -23.69 26.14 21.73
C LYS A 336 -24.70 25.11 22.25
N ARG A 337 -24.32 23.85 22.45
CA ARG A 337 -25.26 22.78 22.91
C ARG A 337 -25.08 22.37 24.37
N LEU A 338 -24.15 22.98 25.11
CA LEU A 338 -23.92 22.71 26.54
C LEU A 338 -24.30 23.89 27.45
N SER A 339 -25.05 24.88 26.94
CA SER A 339 -25.62 25.99 27.73
C SER A 339 -27.14 25.94 27.83
N LEU A 340 -27.75 24.79 27.53
CA LEU A 340 -29.18 24.52 27.67
C LEU A 340 -29.39 23.05 28.06
N VAL A 341 -28.94 22.66 29.26
CA VAL A 341 -29.59 21.70 30.17
C VAL A 341 -29.21 22.10 31.58
#